data_AF-A0A6V7NGW8-F1
#
_entry.id   AF-A0A6V7NGW8-F1
#
_cell.length_a   1.000
_cell.length_b   1.000
_cell.length_c   1.000
_cell.angle_alpha   90.00
_cell.angle_beta   90.00
_cell.angle_gamma   90.00
#
_symmetry.space_group_name_H-M   'P 1'
#
loop_
_entity.id
_entity.type
_entity.pdbx_description
1 polymer ?
#
loop_
_entity_poly.entity_id
_entity_poly.type
_entity_poly.pdbx_seq_one_letter_code
_entity_poly.pdbx_strand_id
1 'polypeptide(L)'
;MAGLGALPGGPPLVPGRDSLDLILINEKGVQIHAVIKKVHATHFRPLIQEGKIYVISNFKVLPNRLSFRPVHNNYMISFYAITSIKEIKTDVIDNQRHQFEFLDFHDVPKRLNNDLHLIDVMGFLCGISEISEPNGDRIKIQKCTIRL
;
A
#
# COMPACT_ATOMS: atom_id res chain seq x y z
N MET A 1 -15.66 -30.90 7.78
CA MET A 1 -14.90 -29.85 8.46
C MET A 1 -13.47 -29.88 7.92
N ALA A 2 -13.10 -28.93 7.07
CA ALA A 2 -11.75 -28.78 6.56
C ALA A 2 -11.26 -27.39 6.96
N GLY A 3 -10.30 -27.34 7.88
CA GLY A 3 -9.61 -26.11 8.25
C GLY A 3 -8.66 -25.72 7.13
N LEU A 4 -8.83 -24.51 6.61
CA LEU A 4 -7.88 -23.89 5.68
C LEU A 4 -6.65 -23.45 6.48
N GLY A 5 -5.61 -24.28 6.43
CA GLY A 5 -4.27 -23.92 6.87
C GLY A 5 -3.66 -22.89 5.93
N ALA A 6 -3.02 -21.87 6.50
CA ALA A 6 -2.23 -20.89 5.78
C ALA A 6 -1.10 -21.59 4.98
N LEU A 7 -0.88 -21.15 3.75
CA LEU A 7 0.23 -21.63 2.91
C LEU A 7 1.59 -21.21 3.52
N PRO A 8 2.51 -22.15 3.80
CA PRO A 8 3.85 -21.82 4.25
C PRO A 8 4.75 -21.59 3.01
N GLY A 9 5.35 -20.42 2.88
CA GLY A 9 6.28 -20.16 1.78
C GLY A 9 6.43 -18.71 1.31
N GLY A 10 5.80 -17.73 1.97
CA GLY A 10 6.15 -16.34 1.74
C GLY A 10 7.64 -16.11 2.03
N PRO A 11 8.38 -15.36 1.19
CA PRO A 11 9.77 -15.06 1.46
C PRO A 11 9.90 -14.40 2.85
N PRO A 12 10.95 -14.72 3.63
CA PRO A 12 11.16 -14.12 4.93
C PRO A 12 11.17 -12.60 4.80
N LEU A 13 10.47 -11.91 5.71
CA LEU A 13 10.47 -10.46 5.80
C LEU A 13 11.91 -9.99 6.05
N VAL A 14 12.61 -9.63 4.98
CA VAL A 14 13.96 -9.07 5.04
C VAL A 14 13.86 -7.76 5.82
N PRO A 15 14.70 -7.51 6.85
CA PRO A 15 14.72 -6.23 7.54
C PRO A 15 14.99 -5.13 6.52
N GLY A 16 13.94 -4.34 6.24
CA GLY A 16 13.89 -3.49 5.06
C GLY A 16 14.90 -2.36 5.11
N ARG A 17 15.76 -2.27 4.09
CA ARG A 17 16.62 -1.12 3.82
C ARG A 17 15.89 0.01 3.09
N ASP A 18 14.56 -0.06 2.99
CA ASP A 18 13.75 0.84 2.16
C ASP A 18 12.73 1.60 3.03
N SER A 19 12.23 2.71 2.50
CA SER A 19 11.08 3.41 3.08
C SER A 19 9.84 2.52 3.14
N LEU A 20 8.85 2.94 3.92
CA LEU A 20 7.51 2.37 3.88
C LEU A 20 6.54 3.38 3.33
N ASP A 21 5.66 2.91 2.47
CA ASP A 21 4.50 3.62 1.98
C ASP A 21 3.25 2.96 2.57
N LEU A 22 2.32 3.77 3.04
CA LEU A 22 1.11 3.36 3.74
C LEU A 22 -0.08 4.12 3.17
N ILE A 23 -1.22 3.46 3.07
CA ILE A 23 -2.51 4.11 2.84
C ILE A 23 -3.30 3.99 4.14
N LEU A 24 -3.63 5.11 4.75
CA LEU A 24 -4.42 5.16 5.98
C LEU A 24 -5.84 5.55 5.63
N ILE A 25 -6.81 4.85 6.21
CA ILE A 25 -8.24 5.09 6.03
C ILE A 25 -8.82 5.43 7.40
N ASN A 26 -9.58 6.52 7.50
CA ASN A 26 -10.30 6.86 8.72
C ASN A 26 -11.72 6.28 8.74
N GLU A 27 -12.41 6.42 9.86
CA GLU A 27 -13.80 5.96 10.08
C GLU A 27 -14.84 6.53 9.08
N LYS A 28 -14.49 7.59 8.34
CA LYS A 28 -15.36 8.21 7.33
C LYS A 28 -15.02 7.76 5.90
N GLY A 29 -14.10 6.80 5.73
CA GLY A 29 -13.64 6.35 4.42
C GLY A 29 -12.81 7.40 3.68
N VAL A 30 -12.12 8.30 4.41
CA VAL A 30 -11.16 9.25 3.81
C VAL A 30 -9.78 8.62 3.84
N GLN A 31 -9.15 8.52 2.66
CA GLN A 31 -7.81 7.97 2.53
C GLN A 31 -6.74 9.05 2.55
N ILE A 32 -5.57 8.73 3.11
CA ILE A 32 -4.38 9.57 3.05
C ILE A 32 -3.13 8.70 2.89
N HIS A 33 -2.24 9.12 1.98
CA HIS A 33 -0.93 8.50 1.81
C HIS A 33 -0.02 8.92 2.95
N ALA A 34 0.68 7.97 3.54
CA ALA A 34 1.67 8.20 4.57
C ALA A 34 3.01 7.55 4.19
N VAL A 35 4.11 8.24 4.49
CA VAL A 35 5.47 7.76 4.20
C VAL A 35 6.30 7.72 5.47
N ILE A 36 6.98 6.58 5.67
CA ILE A 36 8.01 6.40 6.68
C ILE A 36 9.35 6.31 5.97
N LYS A 37 10.19 7.33 6.17
CA LYS A 37 11.53 7.36 5.59
C LYS A 37 12.36 6.17 6.10
N LYS A 38 13.28 5.68 5.26
CA LYS A 38 14.20 4.58 5.57
C LYS A 38 14.81 4.64 6.97
N VAL A 39 15.19 5.84 7.42
CA VAL A 39 15.81 6.07 8.74
C VAL A 39 14.91 5.66 9.92
N HIS A 40 13.59 5.67 9.72
CA HIS A 40 12.58 5.31 10.71
C HIS A 40 11.88 3.99 10.38
N ALA A 41 12.00 3.48 9.15
CA ALA A 41 11.29 2.29 8.68
C ALA A 41 11.58 1.06 9.56
N THR A 42 12.84 0.83 9.95
CA THR A 42 13.21 -0.31 10.80
C THR A 42 12.47 -0.30 12.15
N HIS A 43 12.20 0.88 12.71
CA HIS A 43 11.47 1.01 13.97
C HIS A 43 9.98 0.73 13.81
N PHE A 44 9.36 1.24 12.75
CA PHE A 44 7.91 1.15 12.54
C PHE A 44 7.44 -0.13 11.85
N ARG A 45 8.29 -0.78 11.03
CA ARG A 45 7.96 -2.05 10.34
C ARG A 45 7.31 -3.11 11.25
N PRO A 46 7.85 -3.45 12.43
CA PRO A 46 7.23 -4.47 13.28
C PRO A 46 5.96 -4.00 14.01
N LEU A 47 5.66 -2.69 14.00
CA LEU A 47 4.53 -2.11 14.74
C LEU A 47 3.26 -2.00 13.88
N ILE A 48 3.40 -2.06 12.56
CA ILE A 48 2.31 -1.82 11.60
C ILE A 48 2.03 -3.10 10.82
N GLN A 49 0.77 -3.49 10.81
CA GLN A 49 0.24 -4.60 10.05
C GLN A 49 -1.00 -4.12 9.28
N GLU A 50 -1.08 -4.50 8.01
CA GLU A 50 -2.24 -4.21 7.16
C GLU A 50 -3.53 -4.79 7.76
N GLY A 51 -4.64 -4.06 7.60
CA GLY A 51 -5.96 -4.47 8.10
C GLY A 51 -6.16 -4.30 9.61
N LYS A 52 -5.18 -3.76 10.34
CA LYS A 52 -5.29 -3.41 11.77
C LYS A 52 -5.63 -1.93 11.95
N ILE A 53 -6.22 -1.61 13.11
CA ILE A 53 -6.66 -0.26 13.45
C ILE A 53 -5.67 0.35 14.44
N TYR A 54 -5.28 1.60 14.19
CA TYR A 54 -4.26 2.30 14.97
C TYR A 54 -4.72 3.71 15.35
N VAL A 55 -4.34 4.13 16.55
CA VAL A 55 -4.22 5.55 16.88
C VAL A 55 -2.80 5.98 16.52
N ILE A 56 -2.69 6.98 15.64
CA ILE A 56 -1.41 7.52 15.19
C ILE A 56 -1.38 9.01 15.57
N SER A 57 -0.30 9.47 16.19
CA SER A 57 -0.16 10.86 16.64
C SER A 57 1.27 11.39 16.46
N ASN A 58 1.45 12.70 16.57
CA ASN A 58 2.75 13.38 16.42
C ASN A 58 3.42 13.14 15.06
N PHE A 59 2.63 13.24 13.98
CA PHE A 59 3.10 13.14 12.60
C PHE A 59 3.07 14.50 11.91
N LYS A 60 3.77 14.62 10.77
CA LYS A 60 3.77 15.83 9.96
C LYS A 60 2.80 15.68 8.78
N VAL A 61 1.98 16.70 8.54
CA VAL A 61 1.17 16.80 7.31
C VAL A 61 1.91 17.68 6.31
N LEU A 62 1.99 17.23 5.06
CA LEU A 62 2.68 17.90 3.97
C LEU A 62 1.77 17.93 2.74
N PRO A 63 1.89 18.94 1.84
CA PRO A 63 1.27 18.86 0.53
C PRO A 63 1.80 17.64 -0.23
N ASN A 64 0.89 16.85 -0.82
CA ASN A 64 1.25 15.74 -1.67
C ASN A 64 1.66 16.29 -3.05
N ARG A 65 2.97 16.30 -3.31
CA ARG A 65 3.56 16.74 -4.60
C ARG A 65 4.12 15.57 -5.40
N LEU A 66 3.82 14.33 -5.00
CA LEU A 66 4.29 13.14 -5.67
C LEU A 66 3.53 12.90 -6.97
N SER A 67 4.22 12.32 -7.95
CA SER A 67 3.61 11.56 -9.03
C SER A 67 3.24 10.17 -8.49
N PHE A 68 2.37 9.45 -9.19
CA PHE A 68 1.91 8.10 -8.88
C PHE A 68 1.26 8.01 -7.51
N ARG A 69 0.40 8.98 -7.19
CA ARG A 69 -0.32 9.00 -5.91
C ARG A 69 -1.27 7.80 -5.85
N PRO A 70 -1.23 7.01 -4.76
CA PRO A 70 -2.13 5.88 -4.62
C PRO A 70 -3.56 6.31 -4.24
N VAL A 71 -3.74 7.55 -3.75
CA VAL A 71 -5.03 8.06 -3.31
C VAL A 71 -5.22 9.53 -3.71
N HIS A 72 -6.47 9.92 -3.96
CA HIS A 72 -6.87 11.28 -4.32
C HIS A 72 -6.89 12.21 -3.10
N ASN A 73 -5.72 12.55 -2.58
CA ASN A 73 -5.56 13.51 -1.48
C ASN A 73 -4.44 14.52 -1.77
N ASN A 74 -4.73 15.81 -1.60
CA ASN A 74 -3.77 16.90 -1.79
C ASN A 74 -2.72 16.98 -0.67
N TYR A 75 -2.89 16.20 0.40
CA TYR A 75 -1.96 16.10 1.51
C TYR A 75 -1.48 14.66 1.70
N MET A 76 -0.32 14.54 2.34
CA MET A 76 0.27 13.28 2.76
C MET A 76 0.82 13.41 4.18
N ILE A 77 0.96 12.29 4.87
CA ILE A 77 1.56 12.22 6.20
C ILE A 77 3.02 11.76 6.07
N SER A 78 3.90 12.35 6.87
CA SER A 78 5.28 11.88 7.04
C SER A 78 5.54 11.53 8.50
N PHE A 79 5.99 10.30 8.74
CA PHE A 79 6.36 9.84 10.08
C PHE A 79 7.78 10.30 10.41
N TYR A 80 7.97 10.68 11.66
CA TYR A 80 9.26 11.09 12.22
C TYR A 80 9.49 10.38 13.56
N ALA A 81 10.67 10.60 14.16
CA ALA A 81 11.09 9.91 15.39
C ALA A 81 10.09 10.00 16.55
N ILE A 82 9.30 11.08 16.63
CA ILE A 82 8.33 11.30 17.71
C ILE A 82 6.92 10.76 17.40
N THR A 83 6.69 10.25 16.20
CA THR A 83 5.39 9.69 15.81
C THR A 83 5.06 8.47 16.66
N SER A 84 3.90 8.48 17.29
CA SER A 84 3.44 7.39 18.17
C SER A 84 2.35 6.60 17.46
N ILE A 85 2.42 5.27 17.60
CA ILE A 85 1.46 4.32 17.05
C ILE A 85 0.98 3.41 18.18
N LYS A 86 -0.34 3.27 18.32
CA LYS A 86 -0.97 2.35 19.26
C LYS A 86 -2.04 1.54 18.55
N GLU A 87 -1.87 0.22 18.48
CA GLU A 87 -2.90 -0.69 17.95
C GLU A 87 -4.12 -0.67 18.87
N ILE A 88 -5.31 -0.62 18.27
CA ILE A 88 -6.57 -0.85 18.96
C ILE A 88 -7.04 -2.26 18.61
N LYS A 89 -7.20 -3.09 19.64
CA LYS A 89 -7.90 -4.37 19.51
C LYS A 89 -9.40 -4.10 19.63
N THR A 90 -10.11 -4.26 18.53
CA THR A 90 -11.58 -4.17 18.51
C THR A 90 -12.16 -5.42 17.87
N ASP A 91 -13.25 -5.92 18.44
CA ASP A 91 -14.05 -7.01 17.88
C ASP A 91 -15.04 -6.51 16.83
N VAL A 92 -15.15 -5.18 16.66
CA VAL A 92 -15.97 -4.56 15.63
C VAL A 92 -15.25 -4.71 14.29
N ILE A 93 -15.81 -5.56 13.44
CA ILE A 93 -15.43 -5.65 12.03
C ILE A 93 -15.87 -4.34 11.39
N ASP A 94 -14.96 -3.38 11.27
CA ASP A 94 -15.18 -2.24 10.38
C ASP A 94 -15.22 -2.79 8.93
N ASN A 95 -16.34 -2.54 8.26
CA ASN A 95 -16.64 -3.03 6.93
C ASN A 95 -15.79 -2.32 5.86
N GLN A 96 -15.11 -1.22 6.21
CA GLN A 96 -14.31 -0.41 5.29
C GLN A 96 -12.80 -0.67 5.42
N ARG A 97 -12.38 -1.93 5.35
CA ARG A 97 -10.94 -2.29 5.36
C ARG A 97 -10.20 -1.86 4.10
N HIS A 98 -10.90 -1.82 2.97
CA HIS A 98 -10.34 -1.45 1.69
C HIS A 98 -11.33 -0.52 0.97
N GLN A 99 -10.77 0.44 0.25
CA GLN A 99 -11.51 1.35 -0.61
C GLN A 99 -10.78 1.39 -1.94
N PHE A 100 -11.50 1.02 -3.00
CA PHE A 100 -11.00 0.93 -4.36
C PHE A 100 -11.72 1.95 -5.23
N GLU A 101 -10.97 2.58 -6.13
CA GLU A 101 -11.50 3.45 -7.17
C GLU A 101 -11.22 2.81 -8.53
N PHE A 102 -12.06 1.82 -8.89
CA PHE A 102 -11.89 1.08 -10.12
C PHE A 102 -12.09 1.98 -11.34
N LEU A 103 -11.10 1.97 -12.23
CA LEU A 103 -11.21 2.59 -13.53
C LEU A 103 -11.78 1.60 -14.54
N ASP A 104 -12.74 2.05 -15.36
CA ASP A 104 -13.21 1.25 -16.49
C ASP A 104 -12.04 0.99 -17.46
N PHE A 105 -11.94 -0.22 -17.97
CA PHE A 105 -10.87 -0.60 -18.88
C PHE A 105 -10.81 0.24 -20.14
N HIS A 106 -11.97 0.66 -20.66
CA HIS A 106 -12.03 1.54 -21.82
C HIS A 106 -11.35 2.89 -21.57
N ASP A 107 -11.19 3.27 -20.30
CA ASP A 107 -10.55 4.52 -19.88
C ASP A 107 -9.07 4.34 -19.49
N VAL A 108 -8.56 3.11 -19.35
CA VAL A 108 -7.15 2.84 -19.03
C VAL A 108 -6.20 3.48 -20.07
N PRO A 109 -6.42 3.37 -21.39
CA PRO A 109 -5.57 4.05 -22.38
C PRO A 109 -5.57 5.57 -22.24
N LYS A 110 -6.63 6.17 -21.70
CA LYS A 110 -6.72 7.63 -21.46
C LYS A 110 -5.79 8.09 -20.35
N ARG A 111 -5.25 7.16 -19.55
CA ARG A 111 -4.27 7.43 -18.50
C ARG A 111 -2.83 7.38 -19.00
N LEU A 112 -2.59 7.05 -20.27
CA LEU A 112 -1.26 7.05 -20.85
C LEU A 112 -0.62 8.45 -20.69
N ASN A 113 0.58 8.51 -20.11
CA ASN A 113 1.31 9.73 -19.77
C ASN A 113 0.65 10.61 -18.68
N ASN A 114 -0.40 10.13 -18.00
CA ASN A 114 -0.94 10.78 -16.80
C ASN A 114 -0.44 10.07 -15.55
N ASP A 115 0.73 10.50 -15.12
CA ASP A 115 1.46 9.90 -14.00
C ASP A 115 1.02 10.48 -12.65
N LEU A 116 -0.11 11.19 -12.56
CA LEU A 116 -0.47 11.86 -11.31
C LEU A 116 -1.03 10.88 -10.26
N HIS A 117 -1.95 10.01 -10.65
CA HIS A 117 -2.59 9.02 -9.77
C HIS A 117 -2.49 7.62 -10.35
N LEU A 118 -2.28 6.63 -9.48
CA LEU A 118 -2.44 5.22 -9.80
C LEU A 118 -3.91 4.89 -10.07
N ILE A 119 -4.14 3.72 -10.66
CA ILE A 119 -5.48 3.22 -10.99
C ILE A 119 -5.69 1.89 -10.29
N ASP A 120 -6.93 1.64 -9.86
CA ASP A 120 -7.34 0.31 -9.41
C ASP A 120 -8.00 -0.43 -10.57
N VAL A 121 -7.62 -1.70 -10.75
CA VAL A 121 -8.19 -2.59 -11.78
C VAL A 121 -8.55 -3.92 -11.13
N MET A 122 -9.64 -4.54 -11.60
CA MET A 122 -10.09 -5.87 -11.16
C MET A 122 -10.34 -6.75 -12.37
N GLY A 123 -9.81 -7.96 -12.38
CA GLY A 123 -10.05 -8.95 -13.43
C GLY A 123 -9.54 -10.35 -13.09
N PHE A 124 -9.67 -11.26 -14.04
CA PHE A 124 -9.15 -12.62 -13.98
C PHE A 124 -7.66 -12.66 -14.30
N LEU A 125 -6.86 -13.20 -13.37
CA LEU A 125 -5.45 -13.47 -13.62
C LEU A 125 -5.31 -14.63 -14.61
N CYS A 126 -4.81 -14.37 -15.80
CA CYS A 126 -4.68 -15.37 -16.87
C CYS A 126 -3.23 -15.76 -17.16
N GLY A 127 -2.26 -15.02 -16.66
CA GLY A 127 -0.85 -15.35 -16.83
C GLY A 127 0.03 -14.59 -15.87
N ILE A 128 1.14 -15.23 -15.49
CA ILE A 128 2.19 -14.64 -14.67
C ILE A 128 3.51 -14.94 -15.39
N SER A 129 4.32 -13.92 -15.65
CA SER A 129 5.63 -14.11 -16.27
C SER A 129 6.65 -14.64 -15.25
N GLU A 130 7.80 -15.08 -15.75
CA GLU A 130 8.98 -15.21 -14.92
C GLU A 130 9.41 -13.83 -14.38
N ILE A 131 10.12 -13.86 -13.25
CA ILE A 131 10.70 -12.67 -12.64
C ILE A 131 11.92 -12.25 -13.47
N SER A 132 11.96 -10.99 -13.89
CA SER A 132 13.10 -10.40 -14.57
C SER A 132 13.77 -9.33 -13.71
N GLU A 133 15.07 -9.12 -13.92
CA GLU A 133 15.87 -8.08 -13.27
C GLU A 133 16.41 -7.13 -14.35
N PRO A 134 15.60 -6.16 -14.82
CA PRO A 134 16.06 -5.23 -15.83
C PRO A 134 17.19 -4.36 -15.28
N ASN A 135 18.27 -4.23 -16.06
CA ASN A 135 19.41 -3.33 -15.85
C ASN A 135 20.36 -3.64 -14.67
N GLY A 136 20.35 -4.87 -14.12
CA GLY A 136 21.27 -5.24 -13.03
C GLY A 136 21.00 -4.51 -11.70
N ASP A 137 19.91 -3.74 -11.64
CA ASP A 137 19.37 -3.21 -10.40
C ASP A 137 18.74 -4.36 -9.59
N ARG A 138 18.66 -4.18 -8.27
CA ARG A 138 17.99 -5.14 -7.36
C ARG A 138 16.45 -5.13 -7.52
N ILE A 139 15.93 -4.62 -8.63
CA ILE A 139 14.50 -4.49 -8.92
C ILE A 139 14.06 -5.76 -9.66
N LYS A 140 13.29 -6.57 -8.96
CA LYS A 140 12.63 -7.74 -9.53
C LYS A 140 11.27 -7.34 -10.08
N ILE A 141 11.05 -7.57 -11.37
CA ILE A 141 9.78 -7.29 -12.04
C ILE A 141 9.12 -8.61 -12.42
N GLN A 142 7.85 -8.76 -12.06
CA GLN A 142 7.00 -9.84 -12.52
C GLN A 142 5.79 -9.24 -13.20
N LYS A 143 5.52 -9.65 -14.44
CA LYS A 143 4.39 -9.16 -15.21
C LYS A 143 3.21 -10.11 -15.03
N CYS A 144 2.05 -9.54 -14.72
CA CYS A 144 0.79 -10.28 -14.64
C CYS A 144 -0.10 -9.87 -15.82
N THR A 145 -0.67 -10.87 -16.49
CA THR A 145 -1.69 -10.65 -17.53
C THR A 145 -3.05 -10.85 -16.90
N ILE A 146 -3.83 -9.77 -16.86
CA ILE A 146 -5.20 -9.78 -16.37
C ILE A 146 -6.12 -9.75 -17.59
N ARG A 147 -7.06 -10.69 -17.66
CA ARG A 147 -8.21 -10.64 -18.56
C ARG A 147 -9.39 -10.12 -17.77
N LEU A 148 -10.11 -9.17 -18.34
CA LEU A 148 -11.34 -8.64 -17.75
C LEU A 148 -12.54 -9.45 -18.25
#